data_AF-A0A8E0NE34-F1
#
_entry.id   AF-A0A8E0NE34-F1
#
_cell.length_a   1.000
_cell.length_b   1.000
_cell.length_c   1.000
_cell.angle_alpha   90.00
_cell.angle_beta   90.00
_cell.angle_gamma   90.00
#
_symmetry.space_group_name_H-M   'P 1'
#
loop_
_entity.id
_entity.type
_entity.pdbx_description
1 polymer ?
#
loop_
_entity_poly.entity_id
_entity_poly.type
_entity_poly.pdbx_seq_one_letter_code
_entity_poly.pdbx_strand_id
1 'polypeptide(L)'
;MKTLKPKSDGQAELMEAIDTHNLALALGPAGTGKTYLAVAKAVEALEAGKVGRIVLSRPAVEAGESIGYLPGDMEDKLAPYLRPLYDALSDRLSMKRVKALMAEGLIEIAPVGYMRGRTLNNAFIVVDEAQNCTYVQLKMLLTRLGWHSTMVVTGDPQQSDLLPSLSGLSDIAERLEAVSGIAVVRLAEQDIVRHPLVASMIGVL
;
A
#
# COMPACT_ATOMS: atom_id res chain seq x y z
N MET A 1 -13.18 -17.61 -4.78
CA MET A 1 -12.78 -16.39 -4.06
C MET A 1 -14.00 -15.56 -3.76
N LYS A 2 -14.01 -14.80 -2.66
CA LYS A 2 -15.02 -13.74 -2.47
C LYS A 2 -14.80 -12.67 -3.55
N THR A 3 -15.81 -12.38 -4.35
CA THR A 3 -15.75 -11.28 -5.34
C THR A 3 -15.43 -9.98 -4.61
N LEU A 4 -14.35 -9.30 -5.01
CA LEU A 4 -14.04 -7.97 -4.51
C LEU A 4 -15.09 -7.02 -5.08
N LYS A 5 -15.82 -6.32 -4.21
CA LYS A 5 -16.80 -5.32 -4.61
C LYS A 5 -16.55 -4.03 -3.85
N PRO A 6 -16.56 -2.86 -4.51
CA PRO A 6 -16.49 -1.59 -3.82
C PRO A 6 -17.77 -1.41 -2.98
N LYS A 7 -17.64 -0.67 -1.89
CA LYS A 7 -18.73 -0.34 -0.98
C LYS A 7 -19.07 1.15 -0.95
N SER A 8 -18.34 1.96 -1.70
CA SER A 8 -18.59 3.38 -1.97
C SER A 8 -18.12 3.73 -3.38
N ASP A 9 -18.54 4.89 -3.87
CA ASP A 9 -18.12 5.38 -5.19
C ASP A 9 -16.61 5.65 -5.24
N GLY A 10 -16.01 6.20 -4.18
CA GLY A 10 -14.55 6.40 -4.13
C GLY A 10 -13.76 5.10 -4.14
N GLN A 11 -14.28 4.03 -3.52
CA GLN A 11 -13.68 2.70 -3.64
C GLN A 11 -13.80 2.12 -5.06
N ALA A 12 -14.92 2.39 -5.75
CA ALA A 12 -15.11 1.98 -7.13
C ALA A 12 -14.14 2.71 -8.06
N GLU A 13 -13.99 4.03 -7.87
CA GLU A 13 -13.01 4.86 -8.58
C GLU A 13 -11.58 4.35 -8.36
N LEU A 14 -11.21 4.01 -7.12
CA LEU A 14 -9.90 3.44 -6.83
C LEU A 14 -9.68 2.11 -7.57
N MET A 15 -10.66 1.21 -7.54
CA MET A 15 -10.54 -0.07 -8.23
C MET A 15 -10.37 0.11 -9.75
N GLU A 16 -11.13 1.02 -10.35
CA GLU A 16 -11.04 1.34 -11.77
C GLU A 16 -9.70 2.00 -12.12
N ALA A 17 -9.23 2.94 -11.30
CA ALA A 17 -7.93 3.58 -11.47
C ALA A 17 -6.79 2.57 -11.48
N ILE A 18 -6.83 1.57 -10.58
CA ILE A 18 -5.85 0.49 -10.52
C ILE A 18 -5.90 -0.41 -11.77
N ASP A 19 -7.09 -0.66 -12.33
CA ASP A 19 -7.25 -1.50 -13.51
C ASP A 19 -6.81 -0.81 -14.81
N THR A 20 -6.86 0.53 -14.85
CA THR A 20 -6.65 1.31 -16.07
C THR A 20 -5.32 2.07 -16.12
N HIS A 21 -4.62 2.22 -14.99
CA HIS A 21 -3.36 2.98 -14.90
C HIS A 21 -2.21 2.12 -14.36
N ASN A 22 -1.00 2.37 -14.86
CA ASN A 22 0.21 1.71 -14.36
C ASN A 22 0.70 2.32 -13.02
N LEU A 23 0.23 3.52 -12.68
CA LEU A 23 0.51 4.17 -11.40
C LEU A 23 -0.77 4.83 -10.87
N ALA A 24 -1.17 4.43 -9.65
CA ALA A 24 -2.29 5.01 -8.93
C ALA A 24 -1.84 5.45 -7.53
N LEU A 25 -2.17 6.68 -7.14
CA LEU A 25 -2.06 7.16 -5.77
C LEU A 25 -3.44 7.09 -5.14
N ALA A 26 -3.56 6.46 -3.98
CA ALA A 26 -4.79 6.38 -3.21
C ALA A 26 -4.60 7.10 -1.87
N LEU A 27 -5.17 8.28 -1.77
CA LEU A 27 -5.02 9.17 -0.62
C LEU A 27 -6.32 9.23 0.16
N GLY A 28 -6.24 9.18 1.49
CA GLY A 28 -7.41 9.44 2.32
C GLY A 28 -7.37 8.74 3.67
N PRO A 29 -8.42 8.88 4.50
CA PRO A 29 -8.43 8.41 5.89
C PRO A 29 -8.21 6.90 6.07
N ALA A 30 -7.82 6.51 7.29
CA ALA A 30 -7.85 5.12 7.71
C ALA A 30 -9.28 4.53 7.70
N GLY A 31 -9.42 3.32 7.18
CA GLY A 31 -10.71 2.62 7.06
C GLY A 31 -11.45 2.83 5.74
N THR A 32 -10.93 3.65 4.83
CA THR A 32 -11.46 3.82 3.46
C THR A 32 -11.17 2.63 2.54
N GLY A 33 -10.32 1.69 2.98
CA GLY A 33 -10.01 0.46 2.25
C GLY A 33 -8.86 0.58 1.24
N LYS A 34 -8.20 1.73 1.11
CA LYS A 34 -7.11 1.97 0.13
C LYS A 34 -6.09 0.85 0.00
N THR A 35 -5.43 0.48 1.11
CA THR A 35 -4.40 -0.57 1.12
C THR A 35 -4.98 -1.96 0.86
N TYR A 36 -6.14 -2.27 1.46
CA TYR A 36 -6.82 -3.56 1.27
C TYR A 36 -7.21 -3.78 -0.20
N LEU A 37 -7.82 -2.78 -0.83
CA LEU A 37 -8.23 -2.83 -2.23
C LEU A 37 -7.01 -2.98 -3.14
N ALA A 38 -5.93 -2.23 -2.89
CA ALA A 38 -4.67 -2.36 -3.63
C ALA A 38 -4.08 -3.78 -3.56
N VAL A 39 -3.99 -4.36 -2.35
CA VAL A 39 -3.50 -5.73 -2.15
C VAL A 39 -4.44 -6.76 -2.79
N ALA A 40 -5.75 -6.57 -2.70
CA ALA A 40 -6.72 -7.47 -3.31
C ALA A 40 -6.63 -7.48 -4.84
N LYS A 41 -6.46 -6.30 -5.47
CA LYS A 41 -6.20 -6.17 -6.91
C LYS A 41 -4.85 -6.77 -7.30
N ALA A 42 -3.82 -6.64 -6.46
CA ALA A 42 -2.53 -7.29 -6.69
C ALA A 42 -2.65 -8.81 -6.75
N VAL A 43 -3.38 -9.42 -5.82
CA VAL A 43 -3.66 -10.86 -5.78
C VAL A 43 -4.43 -11.29 -7.03
N GLU A 44 -5.48 -10.56 -7.40
CA GLU A 44 -6.26 -10.84 -8.62
C GLU A 44 -5.36 -10.80 -9.88
N ALA A 45 -4.46 -9.82 -9.98
CA ALA A 45 -3.54 -9.70 -11.10
C ALA A 45 -2.54 -10.87 -11.16
N LEU A 46 -2.02 -11.30 -10.01
CA LEU A 46 -1.10 -12.45 -9.91
C LEU A 46 -1.79 -13.76 -10.30
N GLU A 47 -2.98 -14.02 -9.75
CA GLU A 47 -3.73 -15.26 -10.04
C GLU A 47 -4.24 -15.31 -11.49
N ALA A 48 -4.54 -14.16 -12.09
CA ALA A 48 -4.87 -14.05 -13.51
C ALA A 48 -3.65 -14.13 -14.44
N GLY A 49 -2.42 -14.22 -13.89
CA GLY A 49 -1.18 -14.23 -14.67
C GLY A 49 -0.86 -12.91 -15.38
N LYS A 50 -1.51 -11.81 -15.00
CA LYS A 50 -1.25 -10.46 -15.54
C LYS A 50 0.10 -9.91 -15.09
N VAL A 51 0.55 -10.33 -13.91
CA VAL A 51 1.88 -10.03 -13.36
C VAL A 51 2.55 -11.30 -12.89
N GLY A 52 3.88 -11.31 -12.86
CA GLY A 52 4.67 -12.44 -12.38
C GLY A 52 4.89 -12.46 -10.86
N ARG A 53 4.79 -11.30 -10.19
CA ARG A 53 4.97 -11.21 -8.73
C ARG A 53 4.26 -10.00 -8.11
N ILE A 54 4.07 -10.05 -6.79
CA ILE A 54 3.61 -8.94 -5.96
C ILE A 54 4.76 -8.46 -5.09
N VAL A 55 4.96 -7.14 -4.99
CA VAL A 55 5.90 -6.51 -4.07
C VAL A 55 5.13 -5.55 -3.16
N LEU A 56 5.06 -5.86 -1.87
CA LEU A 56 4.44 -5.01 -0.88
C LEU A 56 5.53 -4.33 -0.06
N SER A 57 5.43 -3.01 0.09
CA SER A 57 6.42 -2.24 0.83
C SER A 57 5.77 -1.23 1.74
N ARG A 58 6.38 -1.03 2.91
CA ARG A 58 5.96 -0.05 3.92
C ARG A 58 7.22 0.61 4.49
N PRO A 59 7.24 1.92 4.74
CA PRO A 59 8.38 2.55 5.38
C PRO A 59 8.54 2.00 6.80
N ALA A 60 9.78 1.75 7.20
CA ALA A 60 10.10 1.50 8.60
C ALA A 60 10.20 2.86 9.28
N VAL A 61 9.19 3.18 10.08
CA VAL A 61 9.10 4.46 10.80
C VAL A 61 9.23 4.15 12.27
N GLU A 62 10.17 4.82 12.92
CA GLU A 62 10.34 4.71 14.38
C GLU A 62 9.24 5.55 15.05
N ALA A 63 8.03 5.01 15.15
CA ALA A 63 6.95 5.64 15.89
C ALA A 63 7.16 5.43 17.40
N GLY A 64 8.09 6.19 17.98
CA GLY A 64 8.30 6.28 19.43
C GLY A 64 9.18 5.19 20.07
N GLU A 65 9.46 4.09 19.40
CA GLU A 65 10.47 3.09 19.80
C GLU A 65 11.51 2.95 18.69
N SER A 66 12.80 3.17 19.00
CA SER A 66 13.84 2.92 17.99
C SER A 66 13.90 1.43 17.67
N ILE A 67 13.94 1.09 16.39
CA ILE A 67 13.99 -0.29 15.88
C ILE A 67 15.18 -1.05 16.50
N GLY A 68 16.22 -0.32 16.89
CA GLY A 68 17.37 -0.82 17.64
C GLY A 68 17.03 -1.57 18.95
N TYR A 69 15.93 -1.25 19.63
CA TYR A 69 15.60 -1.79 20.97
C TYR A 69 14.74 -3.06 20.97
N LEU A 70 14.10 -3.43 19.86
CA LEU A 70 13.36 -4.69 19.78
C LEU A 70 14.33 -5.88 19.79
N PRO A 71 14.12 -6.93 20.61
CA PRO A 71 14.99 -8.11 20.62
C PRO A 71 14.82 -8.93 19.32
N GLY A 72 15.86 -9.65 18.92
CA GLY A 72 15.85 -10.52 17.73
C GLY A 72 16.64 -9.98 16.54
N ASP A 73 16.63 -10.74 15.44
CA ASP A 73 17.28 -10.34 14.20
C ASP A 73 16.55 -9.18 13.53
N MET A 74 17.18 -8.51 12.56
CA MET A 74 16.58 -7.35 11.87
C MET A 74 15.20 -7.66 11.27
N GLU A 75 14.99 -8.88 10.82
CA GLU A 75 13.69 -9.34 10.30
C GLU A 75 12.61 -9.41 11.39
N ASP A 76 12.94 -9.92 12.57
CA ASP A 76 12.01 -10.00 13.72
C ASP A 76 11.57 -8.61 14.18
N LYS A 77 12.50 -7.64 14.14
CA LYS A 77 12.23 -6.24 14.50
C LYS A 77 11.28 -5.55 13.51
N LEU A 78 11.32 -5.94 12.23
CA LEU A 78 10.48 -5.36 11.18
C LEU A 78 9.13 -6.06 11.04
N ALA A 79 9.01 -7.31 11.53
CA ALA A 79 7.81 -8.12 11.40
C ALA A 79 6.52 -7.43 11.91
N PRO A 80 6.50 -6.70 13.06
CA PRO A 80 5.30 -6.01 13.52
C PRO A 80 4.79 -4.96 12.52
N TYR A 81 5.69 -4.20 11.90
CA TYR A 81 5.35 -3.14 10.95
C TYR A 81 4.80 -3.70 9.64
N LEU A 82 5.28 -4.85 9.21
CA LEU A 82 4.85 -5.51 7.98
C LEU A 82 3.59 -6.34 8.19
N ARG A 83 3.20 -6.63 9.44
CA ARG A 83 2.07 -7.49 9.78
C ARG A 83 0.75 -7.12 9.10
N PRO A 84 0.34 -5.84 9.00
CA PRO A 84 -0.89 -5.46 8.30
C PRO A 84 -0.93 -5.92 6.84
N LEU A 85 0.22 -5.98 6.15
CA LEU A 85 0.31 -6.47 4.77
C LEU A 85 0.11 -7.98 4.68
N TYR A 86 0.61 -8.74 5.66
CA TYR A 86 0.32 -10.17 5.77
C TYR A 86 -1.17 -10.42 6.01
N ASP A 87 -1.79 -9.66 6.90
CA ASP A 87 -3.21 -9.83 7.22
C ASP A 87 -4.08 -9.49 5.98
N ALA A 88 -3.75 -8.43 5.24
CA ALA A 88 -4.44 -8.07 4.00
C ALA A 88 -4.33 -9.15 2.90
N LEU A 89 -3.17 -9.79 2.75
CA LEU A 89 -3.01 -10.94 1.86
C LEU A 89 -3.84 -12.13 2.31
N SER A 90 -3.92 -12.37 3.62
CA SER A 90 -4.57 -13.53 4.23
C SER A 90 -6.09 -13.53 4.07
N ASP A 91 -6.68 -12.36 3.85
CA ASP A 91 -8.09 -12.20 3.52
C ASP A 91 -8.42 -12.66 2.09
N ARG A 92 -7.42 -12.72 1.20
CA ARG A 92 -7.57 -13.13 -0.21
C ARG A 92 -7.02 -14.52 -0.46
N LEU A 93 -5.94 -14.89 0.22
CA LEU A 93 -5.21 -16.14 0.08
C LEU A 93 -5.11 -16.83 1.44
N SER A 94 -5.27 -18.15 1.49
CA SER A 94 -4.99 -18.87 2.74
C SER A 94 -3.55 -18.64 3.21
N MET A 95 -3.29 -18.61 4.52
CA MET A 95 -1.94 -18.48 5.08
C MET A 95 -0.93 -19.48 4.49
N LYS A 96 -1.38 -20.72 4.24
CA LYS A 96 -0.54 -21.74 3.60
C LYS A 96 -0.12 -21.32 2.19
N ARG A 97 -1.03 -20.72 1.43
CA ARG A 97 -0.76 -20.21 0.08
C ARG A 97 0.14 -18.99 0.10
N VAL A 98 -0.09 -18.04 1.00
CA VAL A 98 0.79 -16.87 1.18
C VAL A 98 2.23 -17.31 1.44
N LYS A 99 2.44 -18.23 2.40
CA LYS A 99 3.79 -18.76 2.70
C LYS A 99 4.44 -19.46 1.51
N ALA A 100 3.68 -20.24 0.74
CA ALA A 100 4.20 -20.91 -0.46
C ALA A 100 4.64 -19.90 -1.53
N LEU A 101 3.79 -18.92 -1.84
CA LEU A 101 4.11 -17.89 -2.84
C LEU A 101 5.29 -17.00 -2.43
N MET A 102 5.45 -16.75 -1.12
CA MET A 102 6.62 -16.05 -0.61
C MET A 102 7.90 -16.87 -0.74
N ALA A 103 7.85 -18.17 -0.42
CA ALA A 103 8.99 -19.08 -0.59
C ALA A 103 9.40 -19.24 -2.06
N GLU A 104 8.44 -19.16 -2.99
CA GLU A 104 8.67 -19.14 -4.44
C GLU A 104 9.14 -17.77 -4.98
N GLY A 105 9.13 -16.71 -4.14
CA GLY A 105 9.49 -15.35 -4.55
C GLY A 105 8.43 -14.62 -5.38
N LEU A 106 7.21 -15.16 -5.45
CA LEU A 106 6.08 -14.56 -6.16
C LEU A 106 5.37 -13.48 -5.34
N ILE A 107 5.51 -13.52 -4.01
CA ILE A 107 5.10 -12.43 -3.11
C ILE A 107 6.31 -12.01 -2.30
N GLU A 108 6.64 -10.73 -2.34
CA GLU A 108 7.70 -10.14 -1.53
C GLU A 108 7.10 -9.06 -0.62
N ILE A 109 7.46 -9.08 0.67
CA ILE A 109 7.07 -8.04 1.63
C ILE A 109 8.37 -7.50 2.23
N ALA A 110 8.70 -6.25 1.96
CA ALA A 110 9.98 -5.68 2.38
C ALA A 110 9.88 -4.17 2.65
N PRO A 111 10.70 -3.61 3.57
CA PRO A 111 10.75 -2.17 3.80
C PRO A 111 11.13 -1.37 2.55
N VAL A 112 10.72 -0.10 2.50
CA VAL A 112 11.01 0.81 1.36
C VAL A 112 12.49 0.88 1.00
N GLY A 113 13.39 0.76 1.98
CA GLY A 113 14.84 0.78 1.75
C GLY A 113 15.34 -0.33 0.80
N TYR A 114 14.66 -1.48 0.77
CA TYR A 114 15.01 -2.63 -0.07
C TYR A 114 14.66 -2.41 -1.54
N MET A 115 13.92 -1.35 -1.86
CA MET A 115 13.57 -1.00 -3.24
C MET A 115 14.70 -0.27 -3.97
N ARG A 116 15.70 0.24 -3.24
CA ARG A 116 16.82 0.99 -3.82
C ARG A 116 17.59 0.14 -4.84
N GLY A 117 17.88 0.74 -6.00
CA GLY A 117 18.66 0.09 -7.06
C GLY A 117 17.90 -0.96 -7.87
N ARG A 118 16.62 -1.21 -7.58
CA ARG A 118 15.80 -2.19 -8.30
C ARG A 118 15.10 -1.57 -9.51
N THR A 119 14.74 -2.41 -10.46
CA THR A 119 13.71 -2.12 -11.47
C THR A 119 12.67 -3.22 -11.37
N LEU A 120 11.42 -2.85 -11.12
CA LEU A 120 10.35 -3.79 -10.82
C LEU A 120 9.52 -4.04 -12.08
N ASN A 121 10.03 -4.91 -12.94
CA ASN A 121 9.32 -5.40 -14.14
C ASN A 121 8.37 -6.56 -13.78
N ASN A 122 7.31 -6.72 -14.57
CA ASN A 122 6.32 -7.79 -14.47
C ASN A 122 5.80 -7.97 -13.03
N ALA A 123 5.50 -6.86 -12.35
CA ALA A 123 5.19 -6.85 -10.92
C ALA A 123 3.99 -5.97 -10.60
N PHE A 124 3.23 -6.36 -9.58
CA PHE A 124 2.27 -5.47 -8.93
C PHE A 124 2.88 -4.96 -7.63
N ILE A 125 3.09 -3.66 -7.53
CA ILE A 125 3.76 -3.01 -6.39
C ILE A 125 2.70 -2.28 -5.55
N VAL A 126 2.69 -2.50 -4.25
CA VAL A 126 1.91 -1.68 -3.31
C VAL A 126 2.87 -1.03 -2.32
N VAL A 127 2.85 0.29 -2.24
CA VAL A 127 3.57 1.07 -1.23
C VAL A 127 2.55 1.58 -0.22
N ASP A 128 2.56 1.03 0.98
CA ASP A 128 1.65 1.36 2.07
C ASP A 128 2.26 2.40 3.02
N GLU A 129 1.40 3.15 3.73
CA GLU A 129 1.76 4.29 4.59
C GLU A 129 2.74 5.28 3.95
N ALA A 130 2.50 5.64 2.70
CA ALA A 130 3.38 6.50 1.92
C ALA A 130 3.55 7.91 2.52
N GLN A 131 2.65 8.35 3.42
CA GLN A 131 2.78 9.61 4.15
C GLN A 131 3.99 9.62 5.09
N ASN A 132 4.52 8.43 5.41
CA ASN A 132 5.72 8.28 6.22
C ASN A 132 6.99 8.13 5.38
N CYS A 133 6.92 8.43 4.09
CA CYS A 133 8.09 8.58 3.23
C CYS A 133 8.40 10.06 3.01
N THR A 134 9.69 10.38 3.01
CA THR A 134 10.18 11.66 2.51
C THR A 134 9.98 11.78 0.99
N TYR A 135 10.00 13.02 0.48
CA TYR A 135 9.95 13.27 -0.96
C TYR A 135 11.02 12.48 -1.73
N VAL A 136 12.24 12.39 -1.19
CA VAL A 136 13.35 11.65 -1.82
C VAL A 136 13.07 10.15 -1.87
N GLN A 137 12.50 9.57 -0.81
CA GLN A 137 12.13 8.15 -0.78
C GLN A 137 11.01 7.83 -1.78
N LEU A 138 9.97 8.66 -1.83
CA LEU A 138 8.88 8.49 -2.79
C LEU A 138 9.38 8.64 -4.24
N LYS A 139 10.19 9.65 -4.54
CA LYS A 139 10.82 9.80 -5.86
C LYS A 139 11.67 8.57 -6.22
N MET A 140 12.44 8.04 -5.25
CA MET A 140 13.19 6.81 -5.44
C MET A 140 12.28 5.63 -5.78
N LEU A 141 11.19 5.43 -5.03
CA LEU A 141 10.21 4.36 -5.24
C LEU A 141 9.52 4.45 -6.60
N LEU A 142 8.99 5.62 -6.96
CA LEU A 142 8.26 5.82 -8.20
C LEU A 142 9.12 5.51 -9.44
N THR A 143 10.42 5.84 -9.37
CA THR A 143 11.38 5.51 -10.45
C THR A 143 11.80 4.04 -10.50
N ARG A 144 11.27 3.18 -9.62
CA ARG A 144 11.47 1.72 -9.70
C ARG A 144 10.43 1.03 -10.58
N LEU A 145 9.35 1.72 -10.97
CA LEU A 145 8.30 1.16 -11.82
C LEU A 145 8.88 0.71 -13.18
N GLY A 146 8.78 -0.58 -13.47
CA GLY A 146 9.27 -1.19 -14.71
C GLY A 146 8.16 -1.51 -15.70
N TRP A 147 8.52 -2.22 -16.77
CA TRP A 147 7.59 -2.67 -17.80
C TRP A 147 6.64 -3.74 -17.29
N HIS A 148 5.42 -3.75 -17.83
CA HIS A 148 4.35 -4.70 -17.47
C HIS A 148 4.07 -4.73 -15.96
N SER A 149 4.12 -3.56 -15.34
CA SER A 149 3.94 -3.43 -13.90
C SER A 149 2.90 -2.35 -13.58
N THR A 150 2.23 -2.57 -12.45
CA THR A 150 1.32 -1.60 -11.84
C THR A 150 1.85 -1.25 -10.46
N MET A 151 1.88 0.03 -10.10
CA MET A 151 2.24 0.50 -8.77
C MET A 151 1.08 1.26 -8.15
N VAL A 152 0.73 0.91 -6.92
CA VAL A 152 -0.27 1.60 -6.12
C VAL A 152 0.39 2.16 -4.87
N VAL A 153 0.32 3.46 -4.69
CA VAL A 153 0.88 4.16 -3.53
C VAL A 153 -0.28 4.59 -2.64
N THR A 154 -0.36 4.05 -1.42
CA THR A 154 -1.46 4.31 -0.49
C THR A 154 -0.96 5.09 0.73
N GLY A 155 -1.74 6.07 1.17
CA GLY A 155 -1.38 6.83 2.37
C GLY A 155 -2.45 7.83 2.78
N ASP A 156 -2.26 8.43 3.95
CA ASP A 156 -3.07 9.56 4.41
C ASP A 156 -2.15 10.76 4.66
N PRO A 157 -2.16 11.79 3.78
CA PRO A 157 -1.28 12.93 3.95
C PRO A 157 -1.49 13.72 5.26
N GLN A 158 -2.64 13.54 5.94
CA GLN A 158 -2.94 14.19 7.22
C GLN A 158 -2.47 13.38 8.44
N GLN A 159 -2.07 12.12 8.27
CA GLN A 159 -1.66 11.20 9.36
C GLN A 159 -0.20 10.78 9.23
N SER A 160 0.68 11.73 8.93
CA SER A 160 2.12 11.45 8.90
C SER A 160 2.68 11.35 10.32
N ASP A 161 3.43 10.28 10.58
CA ASP A 161 4.24 10.10 11.78
C ASP A 161 5.57 10.88 11.72
N LEU A 162 5.88 11.49 10.56
CA LEU A 162 7.04 12.36 10.39
C LEU A 162 6.72 13.79 10.87
N LEU A 163 7.78 14.59 11.09
CA LEU A 163 7.60 16.03 11.21
C LEU A 163 6.89 16.57 9.95
N PRO A 164 5.95 17.53 10.07
CA PRO A 164 5.11 17.95 8.95
C PRO A 164 5.88 18.39 7.69
N SER A 165 7.09 18.94 7.85
CA SER A 165 7.95 19.37 6.74
C SER A 165 8.69 18.24 6.02
N LEU A 166 8.63 17.01 6.53
CA LEU A 166 9.39 15.87 6.00
C LEU A 166 8.56 14.95 5.10
N SER A 167 7.24 14.85 5.32
CA SER A 167 6.38 14.02 4.47
C SER A 167 6.36 14.54 3.03
N GLY A 168 6.60 13.64 2.07
CA GLY A 168 6.59 14.00 0.65
C GLY A 168 5.27 13.73 -0.07
N LEU A 169 4.28 13.11 0.59
CA LEU A 169 3.13 12.52 -0.09
C LEU A 169 2.22 13.56 -0.75
N SER A 170 1.86 14.65 -0.04
CA SER A 170 1.03 15.72 -0.61
C SER A 170 1.67 16.36 -1.83
N ASP A 171 2.94 16.78 -1.71
CA ASP A 171 3.68 17.45 -2.78
C ASP A 171 3.82 16.56 -4.02
N ILE A 172 4.10 15.26 -3.84
CA ILE A 172 4.16 14.32 -4.96
C ILE A 172 2.80 14.12 -5.60
N ALA A 173 1.74 13.98 -4.81
CA ALA A 173 0.40 13.81 -5.35
C ALA A 173 -0.02 15.00 -6.23
N GLU A 174 0.15 16.23 -5.74
CA GLU A 174 -0.16 17.46 -6.49
C GLU A 174 0.63 17.55 -7.80
N ARG A 175 1.92 17.17 -7.78
CA ARG A 175 2.74 17.17 -9.00
C ARG A 175 2.30 16.11 -10.01
N LEU A 176 1.92 14.93 -9.53
CA LEU A 176 1.55 13.80 -10.39
C LEU A 176 0.14 13.93 -10.96
N GLU A 177 -0.75 14.73 -10.36
CA GLU A 177 -2.06 15.06 -10.95
C GLU A 177 -1.95 15.69 -12.35
N ALA A 178 -0.86 16.41 -12.63
CA ALA A 178 -0.63 17.03 -13.94
C ALA A 178 -0.08 16.04 -15.00
N VAL A 179 0.27 14.81 -14.62
CA VAL A 179 0.92 13.83 -15.50
C VAL A 179 -0.12 12.88 -16.10
N SER A 180 -0.26 12.90 -17.42
CA SER A 180 -1.14 11.99 -18.14
C SER A 180 -0.78 10.53 -17.89
N GLY A 181 -1.78 9.70 -17.56
CA GLY A 181 -1.58 8.26 -17.33
C GLY A 181 -1.20 7.90 -15.90
N ILE A 182 -1.25 8.86 -14.96
CA ILE A 182 -1.21 8.61 -13.51
C ILE A 182 -2.57 8.97 -12.93
N ALA A 183 -3.11 8.07 -12.09
CA ALA A 183 -4.33 8.35 -11.34
C ALA A 183 -3.99 8.83 -9.93
N VAL A 184 -4.66 9.88 -9.47
CA VAL A 184 -4.62 10.32 -8.06
C VAL A 184 -6.06 10.30 -7.54
N VAL A 185 -6.38 9.28 -6.75
CA VAL A 185 -7.70 9.05 -6.16
C VAL A 185 -7.71 9.52 -4.72
N ARG A 186 -8.67 10.39 -4.38
CA ARG A 186 -8.82 11.00 -3.06
C ARG A 186 -10.07 10.48 -2.38
N LEU A 187 -9.90 9.52 -1.47
CA LEU A 187 -10.94 8.96 -0.62
C LEU A 187 -11.23 9.91 0.55
N ALA A 188 -12.50 9.98 0.93
CA ALA A 188 -12.98 10.83 2.01
C ALA A 188 -13.59 10.01 3.16
N GLU A 189 -14.04 10.69 4.21
CA GLU A 189 -14.68 10.04 5.38
C GLU A 189 -15.91 9.21 4.98
N GLN A 190 -16.64 9.62 3.96
CA GLN A 190 -17.80 8.89 3.41
C GLN A 190 -17.43 7.54 2.79
N ASP A 191 -16.17 7.31 2.43
CA ASP A 191 -15.67 6.03 1.90
C ASP A 191 -15.25 5.05 3.00
N ILE A 192 -15.31 5.48 4.27
CA ILE A 192 -14.95 4.65 5.42
C ILE A 192 -16.01 3.57 5.62
N VAL A 193 -15.57 2.31 5.54
CA VAL A 193 -16.43 1.16 5.83
C VAL A 193 -15.99 0.55 7.15
N ARG A 194 -16.76 0.80 8.20
CA ARG A 194 -16.54 0.24 9.54
C ARG A 194 -17.70 -0.63 9.96
N HIS A 195 -17.43 -1.52 10.90
CA HIS A 195 -18.50 -2.26 11.58
C HIS A 195 -19.46 -1.25 12.25
N PRO A 196 -20.80 -1.43 12.17
CA PRO A 196 -21.76 -0.47 12.71
C PRO A 196 -21.51 -0.10 14.18
N LEU A 197 -21.09 -1.07 15.00
CA LEU A 197 -20.71 -0.82 16.40
C LEU A 197 -19.52 0.14 16.52
N VAL A 198 -18.46 -0.04 15.71
CA VAL A 198 -17.30 0.86 15.72
C VAL A 198 -17.72 2.27 15.29
N ALA A 199 -18.57 2.40 14.27
CA ALA A 199 -19.12 3.69 13.87
C ALA A 199 -19.88 4.38 15.01
N SER A 200 -20.68 3.62 15.78
CA SER A 200 -21.44 4.16 16.92
C SER A 200 -20.57 4.61 18.10
N MET A 201 -19.37 4.02 18.26
CA MET A 201 -18.47 4.35 19.37
C MET A 201 -17.61 5.60 19.11
N ILE A 202 -17.29 5.93 17.86
CA ILE A 202 -16.38 7.04 17.51
C ILE A 202 -16.91 8.40 17.97
N GLY A 203 -18.23 8.60 18.02
CA GLY A 203 -18.81 9.84 18.53
C GLY A 203 -18.77 9.99 20.05
N VAL A 204 -18.40 8.92 20.78
CA VAL A 204 -18.44 8.85 22.25
C VAL A 204 -17.05 8.60 22.85
N LEU A 205 -16.08 8.15 22.05
CA LEU A 205 -14.65 8.00 22.38
C LEU A 205 -13.88 9.26 21.98
#